data_AF-A0A961DIT7-F1
#
_entry.id   AF-A0A961DIT7-F1
#
_cell.length_a   1.000
_cell.length_b   1.000
_cell.length_c   1.000
_cell.angle_alpha   90.00
_cell.angle_beta   90.00
_cell.angle_gamma   90.00
#
_symmetry.space_group_name_H-M   'P 1'
#
loop_
_entity.id
_entity.type
_entity.pdbx_description
1 polymer ?
#
loop_
_entity_poly.entity_id
_entity_poly.type
_entity_poly.pdbx_seq_one_letter_code
_entity_poly.pdbx_strand_id
1 'polypeptide(L)'
;MKYRLAKLSALAALALLSACRTPGSGSTESGAPVYRNLGSDATYVGKEVCRGCHATQYDTFIKAEMGRSFAKATLANSAADFENAKPVYDRFADLTYLPFAVGDSMYLMEYRVVGRDTV
;
A
#
# COMPACT_ATOMS: atom_id res chain seq x y z
N MET A 1 49.86 27.56 -19.09
CA MET A 1 49.10 26.86 -20.16
C MET A 1 48.11 25.82 -19.64
N LYS A 2 48.50 24.94 -18.69
CA LYS A 2 47.66 23.86 -18.13
C LYS A 2 46.33 24.32 -17.50
N TYR A 3 46.32 25.46 -16.80
CA TYR A 3 45.09 26.01 -16.18
C TYR A 3 44.09 26.61 -17.19
N ARG A 4 44.52 26.99 -18.40
CA ARG A 4 43.60 27.47 -19.45
C ARG A 4 42.90 26.30 -20.14
N LEU A 5 43.60 25.19 -20.36
CA LEU A 5 43.04 23.94 -20.89
C LEU A 5 42.00 23.33 -19.94
N ALA A 6 42.27 23.33 -18.63
CA ALA A 6 41.33 22.84 -17.62
C ALA A 6 40.05 23.69 -17.52
N LYS A 7 40.16 25.03 -17.64
CA LYS A 7 38.99 25.92 -17.65
C LYS A 7 38.15 25.77 -18.93
N LEU A 8 38.78 25.58 -20.08
CA LEU A 8 38.10 25.30 -21.35
C LEU A 8 37.37 23.95 -21.33
N SER A 9 37.99 22.92 -20.72
CA SER A 9 37.37 21.60 -20.54
C SER A 9 36.17 21.66 -19.57
N ALA A 10 36.28 22.41 -18.47
CA ALA A 10 35.19 22.61 -17.52
C ALA A 10 34.00 23.41 -18.11
N LEU A 11 34.28 24.42 -18.94
CA LEU A 11 33.23 25.18 -19.63
C LEU A 11 32.51 24.32 -20.68
N ALA A 12 33.24 23.48 -21.42
CA ALA A 12 32.67 22.57 -22.40
C ALA A 12 31.78 21.49 -21.74
N ALA A 13 32.21 20.94 -20.60
CA ALA A 13 31.40 19.99 -19.82
C ALA A 13 30.11 20.62 -19.27
N LEU A 14 30.16 21.89 -18.84
CA LEU A 14 28.98 22.62 -18.35
C LEU A 14 27.98 22.96 -19.47
N ALA A 15 28.47 23.20 -20.69
CA ALA A 15 27.64 23.39 -21.87
C ALA A 15 26.96 22.09 -22.32
N LEU A 16 27.66 20.96 -22.25
CA LEU A 16 27.12 19.62 -22.55
C LEU A 16 26.00 19.21 -21.58
N LEU A 17 26.09 19.61 -20.30
CA LEU A 17 25.04 19.37 -19.30
C LEU A 17 23.76 20.19 -19.53
N SER A 18 23.84 21.36 -20.18
CA SER A 18 22.66 22.16 -20.53
C SER A 18 21.99 21.72 -21.85
N ALA A 19 22.69 20.98 -22.71
CA ALA A 19 22.15 20.45 -23.96
C ALA A 19 21.23 19.23 -23.75
N CYS A 20 21.28 18.58 -22.58
CA CYS A 20 20.31 17.57 -22.16
C CYS A 20 19.06 18.20 -21.53
N ARG A 21 18.46 19.19 -22.20
CA ARG A 21 17.03 19.48 -22.02
C ARG A 21 16.30 18.77 -23.13
N THR A 22 15.99 17.50 -22.93
CA THR A 22 14.84 16.93 -23.64
C THR A 22 13.65 17.80 -23.23
N PRO A 23 12.98 18.49 -24.16
CA PRO A 23 11.61 18.86 -23.88
C PRO A 23 10.94 17.52 -23.67
N GLY A 24 10.64 17.18 -22.42
CA GLY A 24 9.67 16.14 -22.16
C GLY A 24 8.44 16.61 -22.88
N SER A 25 8.21 16.11 -24.10
CA SER A 25 6.90 16.13 -24.71
C SER A 25 6.09 15.22 -23.80
N GLY A 26 5.63 15.78 -22.68
CA GLY A 26 4.36 15.42 -22.11
C GLY A 26 3.34 15.79 -23.16
N SER A 27 3.27 15.01 -24.25
CA SER A 27 2.01 14.77 -24.90
C SER A 27 1.14 14.20 -23.80
N THR A 28 0.38 15.07 -23.14
CA THR A 28 -0.91 14.68 -22.62
C THR A 28 -1.68 14.22 -23.84
N GLU A 29 -1.48 12.97 -24.23
CA GLU A 29 -2.45 12.26 -25.02
C GLU A 29 -3.71 12.24 -24.14
N SER A 30 -4.61 13.18 -24.37
CA SER A 30 -5.99 13.08 -23.90
C SER A 30 -6.75 12.07 -24.78
N GLY A 31 -6.12 10.92 -25.06
CA GLY A 31 -6.78 9.76 -25.61
C GLY A 31 -7.60 9.11 -24.51
N ALA A 32 -8.82 8.67 -24.82
CA ALA A 32 -9.59 7.87 -23.89
C ALA A 32 -8.72 6.70 -23.38
N PRO A 33 -8.76 6.38 -22.09
CA PRO A 33 -7.91 5.33 -21.55
C PRO A 33 -8.20 4.02 -22.27
N VAL A 34 -7.13 3.28 -22.58
CA VAL A 34 -7.19 1.95 -23.22
C VAL A 34 -8.18 1.04 -22.49
N TYR A 35 -8.23 1.15 -21.16
CA TYR A 35 -9.19 0.47 -20.31
C TYR A 35 -10.28 1.43 -19.85
N ARG A 36 -11.52 1.11 -20.19
CA ARG A 36 -12.70 1.95 -19.90
C ARG A 36 -12.90 2.22 -18.41
N ASN A 37 -12.47 1.30 -17.53
CA ASN A 37 -12.56 1.44 -16.08
C ASN A 37 -11.54 2.44 -15.49
N LEU A 38 -10.66 3.03 -16.31
CA LEU A 38 -9.76 4.11 -15.92
C LEU A 38 -10.26 5.49 -16.38
N GLY A 39 -11.44 5.56 -17.02
CA GLY A 39 -12.04 6.81 -17.44
C GLY A 39 -12.44 7.68 -16.24
N SER A 40 -12.39 9.00 -16.40
CA SER A 40 -12.83 9.97 -15.38
C SER A 40 -14.26 9.75 -14.91
N ASP A 41 -15.11 9.22 -15.80
CA ASP A 41 -16.53 9.02 -15.55
C ASP A 41 -16.82 7.65 -14.88
N ALA A 42 -15.81 6.79 -14.74
CA ALA A 42 -15.96 5.50 -14.07
C ALA A 42 -16.09 5.70 -12.56
N THR A 43 -17.19 5.22 -11.98
CA THR A 43 -17.47 5.34 -10.54
C THR A 43 -17.73 3.99 -9.91
N TYR A 44 -17.42 3.87 -8.63
CA TYR A 44 -17.70 2.65 -7.86
C TYR A 44 -19.17 2.62 -7.45
N VAL A 45 -19.93 1.68 -8.02
CA VAL A 45 -21.40 1.58 -7.82
C VAL A 45 -21.80 0.59 -6.71
N GLY A 46 -20.84 -0.13 -6.12
CA GLY A 46 -21.11 -1.20 -5.17
C GLY A 46 -21.49 -2.53 -5.85
N LYS A 47 -21.10 -3.65 -5.22
CA LYS A 47 -21.30 -5.01 -5.77
C LYS A 47 -22.78 -5.40 -5.84
N GLU A 48 -23.64 -4.74 -5.08
CA GLU A 48 -25.06 -4.97 -4.93
C GLU A 48 -25.83 -4.58 -6.20
N VAL A 49 -25.33 -3.58 -6.94
CA VAL A 49 -25.85 -3.22 -8.26
C VAL A 49 -25.62 -4.38 -9.24
N CYS A 50 -24.42 -4.97 -9.22
CA CYS A 50 -24.07 -6.09 -10.08
C CYS A 50 -24.92 -7.34 -9.78
N ARG A 51 -25.30 -7.55 -8.51
CA ARG A 51 -26.16 -8.67 -8.10
C ARG A 51 -27.49 -8.73 -8.85
N GLY A 52 -28.04 -7.57 -9.24
CA GLY A 52 -29.33 -7.49 -9.95
C GLY A 52 -29.38 -8.31 -11.23
N CYS A 53 -28.26 -8.41 -11.96
CA CYS A 53 -28.14 -9.22 -13.17
C CYS A 53 -27.24 -10.46 -13.01
N HIS A 54 -26.36 -10.48 -12.00
CA HIS A 54 -25.33 -11.51 -11.80
C HIS A 54 -25.39 -12.15 -10.41
N ALA A 55 -26.55 -12.71 -10.04
CA ALA A 55 -26.76 -13.28 -8.71
C ALA A 55 -25.80 -14.44 -8.37
N THR A 56 -25.58 -15.39 -9.29
CA THR A 56 -24.70 -16.54 -9.06
C THR A 56 -23.24 -16.12 -8.84
N GLN A 57 -22.75 -15.15 -9.63
CA GLN A 57 -21.41 -14.61 -9.46
C GLN A 57 -21.28 -13.85 -8.14
N TYR A 58 -22.30 -13.08 -7.79
CA TYR A 58 -22.34 -12.38 -6.51
C TYR A 58 -22.27 -13.36 -5.33
N ASP A 59 -23.10 -14.40 -5.32
CA ASP A 59 -23.22 -15.35 -4.22
C ASP A 59 -21.95 -16.16 -3.96
N THR A 60 -21.17 -16.43 -5.01
CA THR A 60 -19.86 -17.07 -4.90
C THR A 60 -18.78 -16.05 -4.51
N PHE A 61 -18.78 -14.86 -5.11
CA PHE A 61 -17.81 -13.81 -4.85
C PHE A 61 -17.81 -13.35 -3.38
N ILE A 62 -18.97 -13.10 -2.77
CA ILE A 62 -19.04 -12.62 -1.37
C ILE A 62 -18.53 -13.66 -0.35
N LYS A 63 -18.43 -14.93 -0.75
CA LYS A 63 -17.89 -16.04 0.05
C LYS A 63 -16.44 -16.36 -0.30
N ALA A 64 -15.84 -15.71 -1.28
CA ALA A 64 -14.43 -15.85 -1.59
C ALA A 64 -13.58 -14.91 -0.71
N GLU A 65 -12.29 -15.23 -0.54
CA GLU A 65 -11.36 -14.36 0.20
C GLU A 65 -11.34 -12.94 -0.37
N MET A 66 -11.35 -12.80 -1.70
CA MET A 66 -11.41 -11.50 -2.37
C MET A 66 -12.65 -10.69 -1.98
N GLY A 67 -13.82 -11.34 -1.89
CA GLY A 67 -15.07 -10.68 -1.51
C GLY A 67 -15.17 -10.32 -0.02
N ARG A 68 -14.33 -10.92 0.83
CA ARG A 68 -14.20 -10.63 2.26
C ARG A 68 -12.98 -9.78 2.63
N SER A 69 -12.15 -9.42 1.66
CA SER A 69 -10.88 -8.69 1.89
C SER A 69 -11.03 -7.33 2.57
N PHE A 70 -12.21 -6.69 2.45
CA PHE A 70 -12.51 -5.41 3.10
C PHE A 70 -13.79 -5.51 3.92
N ALA A 71 -13.64 -5.43 5.23
CA ALA A 71 -14.74 -5.37 6.19
C ALA A 71 -14.35 -4.45 7.37
N LYS A 72 -15.31 -4.15 8.24
CA LYS A 72 -15.00 -3.50 9.51
C LYS A 72 -14.14 -4.42 10.36
N ALA A 73 -13.14 -3.85 11.04
CA ALA A 73 -12.26 -4.56 11.96
C ALA A 73 -13.00 -4.91 13.26
N THR A 74 -13.80 -5.97 13.22
CA THR A 74 -14.58 -6.52 14.34
C THR A 74 -14.17 -7.96 14.60
N LEU A 75 -14.40 -8.49 15.80
CA LEU A 75 -14.09 -9.88 16.13
C LEU A 75 -14.85 -10.86 15.22
N ALA A 76 -16.10 -10.54 14.86
CA ALA A 76 -16.89 -11.37 13.95
C ALA A 76 -16.26 -11.55 12.56
N ASN A 77 -15.35 -10.67 12.15
CA ASN A 77 -14.63 -10.74 10.87
C ASN A 77 -13.17 -11.21 11.03
N SER A 78 -12.75 -11.59 12.24
CA SER A 78 -11.40 -12.05 12.53
C SER A 78 -11.36 -13.58 12.67
N ALA A 79 -10.29 -14.18 12.15
CA ALA A 79 -9.98 -15.60 12.34
C ALA A 79 -8.95 -15.82 13.47
N ALA A 80 -8.51 -14.76 14.15
CA ALA A 80 -7.48 -14.85 15.18
C ALA A 80 -8.03 -15.41 16.50
N ASP A 81 -7.23 -16.25 17.16
CA ASP A 81 -7.47 -16.68 18.55
C ASP A 81 -6.82 -15.67 19.50
N PHE A 82 -7.66 -14.90 20.19
CA PHE A 82 -7.24 -13.89 21.17
C PHE A 82 -7.14 -14.45 22.60
N GLU A 83 -7.69 -15.62 22.86
CA GLU A 83 -7.70 -16.25 24.20
C GLU A 83 -6.41 -17.03 24.45
N ASN A 84 -5.92 -17.74 23.43
CA ASN A 84 -4.69 -18.54 23.50
C ASN A 84 -3.52 -17.92 22.74
N ALA A 85 -3.60 -16.62 22.42
CA ALA A 85 -2.55 -15.90 21.72
C ALA A 85 -1.23 -15.98 22.49
N LYS A 86 -0.16 -16.40 21.81
CA LYS A 86 1.20 -16.34 22.35
C LYS A 86 1.89 -15.06 21.87
N PRO A 87 2.69 -14.39 22.71
CA PRO A 87 3.44 -13.23 22.27
C PRO A 87 4.42 -13.56 21.15
N VAL A 88 4.53 -12.67 20.16
CA VAL A 88 5.50 -12.76 19.06
C VAL A 88 6.63 -11.78 19.32
N TYR A 89 7.87 -12.26 19.37
CA TYR A 89 9.04 -11.42 19.55
C TYR A 89 9.69 -11.06 18.21
N ASP A 90 9.83 -9.76 17.95
CA ASP A 90 10.61 -9.20 16.84
C ASP A 90 11.98 -8.75 17.33
N ARG A 91 12.99 -9.54 16.95
CA ARG A 91 14.41 -9.30 17.25
C ARG A 91 15.01 -8.05 16.62
N PHE A 92 14.42 -7.49 15.57
CA PHE A 92 14.99 -6.34 14.87
C PHE A 92 14.54 -5.03 15.51
N ALA A 93 13.30 -4.98 16.00
CA ALA A 93 12.76 -3.85 16.74
C ALA A 93 12.97 -3.94 18.27
N ASP A 94 13.41 -5.11 18.76
CA ASP A 94 13.43 -5.46 20.18
C ASP A 94 12.06 -5.18 20.80
N LEU A 95 11.01 -5.77 20.21
CA LEU A 95 9.62 -5.61 20.64
C LEU A 95 8.91 -6.95 20.70
N THR A 96 8.02 -7.09 21.66
CA THR A 96 7.10 -8.23 21.78
C THR A 96 5.68 -7.74 21.54
N TYR A 97 4.92 -8.49 20.74
CA TYR A 97 3.55 -8.18 20.36
C TYR A 97 2.60 -9.25 20.91
N LEU A 98 1.60 -8.84 21.67
CA LEU A 98 0.53 -9.72 22.16
C LEU A 98 -0.84 -9.20 21.72
N PRO A 99 -1.54 -9.90 20.81
CA PRO A 99 -2.88 -9.50 20.42
C PRO A 99 -3.89 -9.81 21.52
N PHE A 100 -4.87 -8.93 21.70
CA PHE A 100 -5.99 -9.13 22.62
C PHE A 100 -7.23 -8.39 22.12
N ALA A 101 -8.38 -8.63 22.73
CA ALA A 101 -9.62 -7.97 22.38
C ALA A 101 -10.31 -7.38 23.61
N VAL A 102 -11.02 -6.26 23.41
CA VAL A 102 -11.89 -5.65 24.43
C VAL A 102 -13.23 -5.35 23.78
N GLY A 103 -14.28 -6.07 24.21
CA GLY A 103 -15.55 -6.06 23.49
C GLY A 103 -15.36 -6.60 22.07
N ASP A 104 -15.81 -5.84 21.06
CA ASP A 104 -15.66 -6.20 19.64
C ASP A 104 -14.41 -5.56 18.97
N SER A 105 -13.61 -4.83 19.75
CA SER A 105 -12.42 -4.14 19.26
C SER A 105 -11.17 -4.99 19.49
N MET A 106 -10.31 -5.05 18.48
CA MET A 106 -9.05 -5.79 18.49
C MET A 106 -7.88 -4.84 18.74
N TYR A 107 -6.93 -5.27 19.57
CA TYR A 107 -5.77 -4.50 19.97
C TYR A 107 -4.50 -5.35 19.86
N LEU A 108 -3.35 -4.66 19.76
CA LEU A 108 -2.03 -5.27 19.80
C LEU A 108 -1.24 -4.55 20.90
N MET A 109 -0.87 -5.29 21.95
CA MET A 109 -0.01 -4.76 22.99
C MET A 109 1.45 -4.89 22.55
N GLU A 110 2.17 -3.78 22.57
CA GLU A 110 3.59 -3.70 22.25
C GLU A 110 4.37 -3.43 23.53
N TYR A 111 5.37 -4.25 23.83
CA TYR A 111 6.18 -4.11 25.04
C TYR A 111 7.58 -4.70 24.86
N ARG A 112 8.51 -4.33 25.74
CA ARG A 112 9.83 -4.96 25.87
C ARG A 112 9.92 -5.76 27.15
N VAL A 113 10.92 -6.64 27.25
CA VAL A 113 11.20 -7.38 28.47
C VAL A 113 12.57 -6.97 29.01
N VAL A 114 12.60 -6.35 30.18
CA VAL A 114 13.84 -6.01 30.89
C VAL A 114 13.94 -6.89 32.13
N GLY A 115 14.84 -7.86 32.09
CA GLY A 115 14.98 -8.86 33.15
C GLY A 115 13.76 -9.78 33.24
N ARG A 116 12.89 -9.54 34.22
CA ARG A 116 11.62 -10.28 34.42
C ARG A 116 10.38 -9.37 34.33
N ASP A 117 10.57 -8.13 33.91
CA ASP A 117 9.50 -7.12 33.87
C ASP A 117 9.20 -6.71 32.42
N THR A 118 7.95 -6.33 32.16
CA THR A 118 7.50 -5.80 30.87
C THR A 118 7.49 -4.27 30.92
N VAL A 119 8.12 -3.60 29.96
CA VAL A 119 8.26 -2.13 29.90
C VAL A 119 7.82 -1.55 28.56
#